data_AF-A0A962Z841-F1
#
_entry.id   AF-A0A962Z841-F1
#
_cell.length_a   1.000
_cell.length_b   1.000
_cell.length_c   1.000
_cell.angle_alpha   90.00
_cell.angle_beta   90.00
_cell.angle_gamma   90.00
#
_symmetry.space_group_name_H-M   'P 1'
#
loop_
_entity.id
_entity.type
_entity.pdbx_description
1 polymer ?
#
loop_
_entity_poly.entity_id
_entity_poly.type
_entity_poly.pdbx_seq_one_letter_code
_entity_poly.pdbx_strand_id
1 'polypeptide(L)'
;MSQSRQATSDIDAIMRQAPVIPVIVIDELDKAVPLARALVRGGLEVLEITLRTTVAMKAIKAILDEVEGAIVGAGTVLTGAQLEAVGNLGCAFAVSPGATESLLDAARDMPCPLLPGASSASEVMRLLERGYVRQK
;
A
#
# COMPACT_ATOMS: atom_id res chain seq x y z
N MET A 1 -21.02 2.99 -6.08
CA MET A 1 -20.36 3.66 -7.23
C MET A 1 -19.55 4.90 -6.85
N SER A 2 -19.90 5.66 -5.79
CA SER A 2 -19.16 6.88 -5.41
C SER A 2 -17.84 6.61 -4.67
N GLN A 3 -17.79 5.64 -3.74
CA GLN A 3 -16.59 5.37 -2.92
C GLN A 3 -15.43 4.75 -3.71
N SER A 4 -15.71 3.83 -4.65
CA SER A 4 -14.65 3.18 -5.45
C SER A 4 -13.90 4.16 -6.37
N ARG A 5 -14.59 5.21 -6.86
CA ARG A 5 -13.95 6.29 -7.63
C ARG A 5 -13.06 7.17 -6.77
N GLN A 6 -13.44 7.41 -5.52
CA GLN A 6 -12.65 8.20 -4.56
C GLN A 6 -11.36 7.47 -4.15
N ALA A 7 -11.46 6.19 -3.78
CA ALA A 7 -10.27 5.39 -3.44
C ALA A 7 -9.28 5.31 -4.64
N THR A 8 -9.80 5.27 -5.86
CA THR A 8 -8.99 5.28 -7.09
C THR A 8 -8.34 6.65 -7.36
N SER A 9 -9.01 7.77 -7.05
CA SER A 9 -8.39 9.09 -7.15
C SER A 9 -7.30 9.31 -6.10
N ASP A 10 -7.48 8.75 -4.90
CA ASP A 10 -6.53 8.89 -3.80
C ASP A 10 -5.23 8.13 -4.12
N ILE A 11 -5.32 6.94 -4.72
CA ILE A 11 -4.12 6.20 -5.12
C ILE A 11 -3.38 6.85 -6.29
N ASP A 12 -4.07 7.41 -7.29
CA ASP A 12 -3.41 8.14 -8.38
C ASP A 12 -2.65 9.35 -7.84
N ALA A 13 -3.22 10.07 -6.87
CA ALA A 13 -2.57 11.20 -6.22
C ALA A 13 -1.30 10.78 -5.47
N ILE A 14 -1.33 9.67 -4.73
CA ILE A 14 -0.14 9.15 -4.02
C ILE A 14 0.93 8.72 -5.02
N MET A 15 0.57 7.96 -6.06
CA MET A 15 1.52 7.45 -7.06
C MET A 15 2.19 8.57 -7.88
N ARG A 16 1.57 9.76 -7.97
CA ARG A 16 2.16 10.93 -8.63
C ARG A 16 3.15 11.70 -7.77
N GLN A 17 3.13 11.51 -6.44
CA GLN A 17 4.02 12.22 -5.53
C GLN A 17 5.44 11.67 -5.56
N ALA A 18 5.62 10.39 -5.86
CA ALA A 18 6.92 9.75 -5.90
C ALA A 18 7.15 9.06 -7.25
N PRO A 19 8.17 9.46 -8.04
CA PRO A 19 8.50 8.77 -9.30
C PRO A 19 9.02 7.35 -9.05
N VAL A 20 9.50 7.07 -7.83
CA VAL A 20 9.96 5.76 -7.38
C VAL A 20 9.42 5.51 -5.97
N ILE A 21 8.78 4.36 -5.77
CA ILE A 21 8.34 3.90 -4.45
C ILE A 21 9.29 2.78 -4.00
N PRO A 22 10.08 2.97 -2.93
CA PRO A 22 10.92 1.92 -2.38
C PRO A 22 10.05 0.78 -1.82
N VAL A 23 10.33 -0.43 -2.27
CA VAL A 23 9.75 -1.68 -1.73
C VAL A 23 10.65 -2.17 -0.60
N ILE A 24 10.18 -2.04 0.63
CA ILE A 24 11.01 -2.18 1.82
C ILE A 24 10.67 -3.49 2.55
N VAL A 25 11.71 -4.25 2.88
CA VAL A 25 11.66 -5.41 3.77
C VAL A 25 12.37 -5.01 5.06
N ILE A 26 11.72 -5.24 6.20
CA ILE A 26 12.27 -4.91 7.53
C ILE A 26 12.35 -6.19 8.34
N ASP A 27 13.56 -6.68 8.57
CA ASP A 27 13.81 -7.88 9.38
C ASP A 27 13.96 -7.55 10.87
N GLU A 28 14.54 -6.39 11.18
CA GLU A 28 14.83 -5.93 12.53
C GLU A 28 14.03 -4.65 12.84
N LEU A 29 13.20 -4.69 13.88
CA LEU A 29 12.24 -3.63 14.18
C LEU A 29 12.91 -2.29 14.51
N ASP A 30 14.05 -2.31 15.17
CA ASP A 30 14.82 -1.12 15.56
C ASP A 30 15.40 -0.36 14.35
N LYS A 31 15.51 -1.01 13.18
CA LYS A 31 15.94 -0.38 11.92
C LYS A 31 14.82 0.36 11.19
N ALA A 32 13.55 0.13 11.55
CA ALA A 32 12.38 0.65 10.82
C ALA A 32 12.35 2.18 10.77
N VAL A 33 12.35 2.83 11.93
CA VAL A 33 12.25 4.29 12.06
C VAL A 33 13.52 4.99 11.51
N PRO A 34 14.75 4.55 11.84
CA PRO A 34 15.97 5.14 11.24
C PRO A 34 16.00 5.07 9.71
N LEU A 35 15.59 3.94 9.13
CA LEU A 35 15.52 3.76 7.68
C LEU A 35 14.50 4.72 7.06
N ALA A 36 13.27 4.74 7.57
CA ALA A 36 12.21 5.60 7.04
C ALA A 36 12.60 7.08 7.12
N ARG A 37 13.17 7.55 8.24
CA ARG A 37 13.68 8.92 8.36
C ARG A 37 14.79 9.22 7.34
N ALA A 38 15.66 8.26 7.05
CA ALA A 38 16.71 8.45 6.04
C ALA A 38 16.12 8.58 4.62
N LEU A 39 15.11 7.78 4.28
CA LEU A 39 14.42 7.85 3.00
C LEU A 39 13.67 9.17 2.82
N VAL A 40 12.89 9.59 3.82
CA VAL A 40 12.18 10.88 3.81
C VAL A 40 13.16 12.05 3.65
N ARG A 41 14.25 12.08 4.41
CA ARG A 41 15.30 13.11 4.23
C ARG A 41 15.95 13.08 2.85
N GLY A 42 15.98 11.91 2.20
CA GLY A 42 16.45 11.72 0.84
C GLY A 42 15.44 12.12 -0.24
N GLY A 43 14.26 12.62 0.14
CA GLY A 43 13.18 12.99 -0.79
C GLY A 43 12.28 11.82 -1.23
N LEU A 44 12.39 10.67 -0.56
CA LEU A 44 11.53 9.50 -0.80
C LEU A 44 10.50 9.41 0.34
N GLU A 45 9.39 10.11 0.17
CA GLU A 45 8.35 10.24 1.20
C GLU A 45 7.32 9.11 1.16
N VAL A 46 7.07 8.50 -0.01
CA VAL A 46 6.12 7.40 -0.18
C VAL A 46 6.83 6.07 0.05
N LEU A 47 6.45 5.32 1.08
CA LEU A 47 7.17 4.11 1.53
C LEU A 47 6.26 2.87 1.44
N GLU A 48 6.64 1.84 0.67
CA GLU A 48 5.92 0.54 0.62
C GLU A 48 6.59 -0.46 1.58
N ILE A 49 6.06 -0.63 2.80
CA ILE A 49 6.56 -1.63 3.75
C ILE A 49 5.89 -2.98 3.47
N THR A 50 6.68 -3.98 3.06
CA THR A 50 6.14 -5.28 2.68
C THR A 50 5.79 -6.16 3.89
N LEU A 51 4.65 -6.85 3.83
CA LEU A 51 4.20 -7.85 4.81
C LEU A 51 4.95 -9.20 4.64
N ARG A 52 6.27 -9.15 4.46
CA ARG A 52 7.14 -10.32 4.22
C ARG A 52 7.90 -10.79 5.46
N THR A 53 7.79 -10.06 6.56
CA THR A 53 8.45 -10.38 7.83
C THR A 53 7.46 -10.33 8.98
N THR A 54 7.79 -11.01 10.08
CA THR A 54 6.95 -11.06 11.28
C THR A 54 6.85 -9.71 12.01
N VAL A 55 7.80 -8.80 11.76
CA VAL A 55 7.85 -7.47 12.39
C VAL A 55 7.20 -6.37 11.54
N ALA A 56 6.81 -6.65 10.30
CA ALA A 56 6.31 -5.65 9.34
C ALA A 56 5.17 -4.78 9.91
N MET A 57 4.15 -5.36 10.55
CA MET A 57 3.04 -4.60 11.14
C MET A 57 3.48 -3.68 12.27
N LYS A 58 4.44 -4.12 13.10
CA LYS A 58 5.01 -3.30 14.16
C LYS A 58 5.88 -2.18 13.58
N ALA A 59 6.62 -2.47 12.52
CA ALA A 59 7.44 -1.50 11.82
C ALA A 59 6.59 -0.40 11.16
N ILE A 60 5.49 -0.77 10.49
CA ILE A 60 4.51 0.17 9.95
C ILE A 60 4.00 1.11 11.05
N LYS A 61 3.55 0.55 12.18
CA LYS A 61 3.04 1.36 13.31
C LYS A 61 4.10 2.34 13.83
N ALA A 62 5.33 1.86 14.07
CA ALA A 62 6.41 2.71 14.57
C ALA A 62 6.76 3.84 13.59
N ILE A 63 6.77 3.56 12.28
CA ILE A 63 7.05 4.58 11.26
C ILE A 63 5.92 5.63 11.23
N LEU A 64 4.67 5.19 11.24
CA LEU A 64 3.51 6.08 11.26
C LEU A 64 3.50 7.00 12.49
N ASP A 65 3.92 6.49 13.65
CA ASP A 65 3.93 7.25 14.90
C ASP A 65 5.10 8.25 14.99
N GLU A 66 6.27 7.90 14.41
CA GLU A 66 7.53 8.57 14.72
C GLU A 66 8.20 9.30 13.54
N VAL A 67 7.71 9.13 12.32
CA VAL A 67 8.34 9.65 11.10
C VAL A 67 7.43 10.64 10.40
N GLU A 68 7.54 11.90 10.79
CA GLU A 68 6.88 13.01 10.11
C GLU A 68 7.28 13.07 8.62
N GLY A 69 6.30 13.32 7.75
CA GLY A 69 6.47 13.38 6.30
C GLY A 69 6.45 12.03 5.59
N ALA A 70 6.43 10.89 6.30
CA ALA A 70 6.30 9.59 5.66
C ALA A 70 4.84 9.31 5.25
N ILE A 71 4.62 9.03 3.96
CA ILE A 71 3.38 8.47 3.42
C ILE A 71 3.55 6.95 3.37
N VAL A 72 3.11 6.28 4.42
CA VAL A 72 3.33 4.84 4.60
C VAL A 72 2.22 4.04 3.93
N GLY A 73 2.60 3.15 3.02
CA GLY A 73 1.73 2.10 2.49
C GLY A 73 2.24 0.72 2.86
N ALA A 74 1.35 -0.27 2.74
CA ALA A 74 1.69 -1.67 2.96
C ALA A 74 1.79 -2.43 1.64
N GLY A 75 2.91 -3.14 1.42
CA GLY A 75 3.11 -4.01 0.27
C GLY A 75 2.89 -5.49 0.60
N THR A 76 2.75 -6.33 -0.43
CA THR A 76 2.51 -7.78 -0.25
C THR A 76 1.22 -8.06 0.54
N VAL A 77 0.17 -7.26 0.32
CA VAL A 77 -1.17 -7.51 0.87
C VAL A 77 -1.86 -8.58 0.04
N LEU A 78 -2.19 -9.72 0.64
CA LEU A 78 -2.71 -10.91 -0.05
C LEU A 78 -4.19 -11.19 0.27
N THR A 79 -4.70 -10.69 1.39
CA THR A 79 -6.06 -11.00 1.86
C THR A 79 -6.81 -9.75 2.32
N GLY A 80 -8.15 -9.82 2.31
CA GLY A 80 -8.99 -8.75 2.86
C GLY A 80 -8.70 -8.45 4.33
N ALA A 81 -8.39 -9.46 5.14
CA ALA A 81 -8.00 -9.28 6.54
C ALA A 81 -6.68 -8.50 6.69
N GLN A 82 -5.71 -8.74 5.81
CA GLN A 82 -4.48 -7.94 5.79
C GLN A 82 -4.76 -6.51 5.36
N LEU A 83 -5.60 -6.30 4.33
CA LEU A 83 -6.00 -4.98 3.86
C LEU A 83 -6.71 -4.17 4.96
N GLU A 84 -7.64 -4.79 5.67
CA GLU A 84 -8.33 -4.19 6.82
C GLU A 84 -7.34 -3.84 7.93
N ALA A 85 -6.44 -4.77 8.28
CA ALA A 85 -5.47 -4.54 9.35
C ALA A 85 -4.53 -3.36 9.05
N VAL A 86 -4.03 -3.23 7.81
CA VAL A 86 -3.14 -2.12 7.44
C VAL A 86 -3.90 -0.80 7.32
N GLY A 87 -5.16 -0.83 6.86
CA GLY A 87 -6.03 0.34 6.86
C GLY A 87 -6.32 0.84 8.27
N ASN A 88 -6.63 -0.07 9.20
CA ASN A 88 -6.86 0.27 10.61
C ASN A 88 -5.60 0.79 11.33
N LEU A 89 -4.40 0.40 10.88
CA LEU A 89 -3.15 1.01 11.35
C LEU A 89 -2.96 2.45 10.86
N GLY A 90 -3.64 2.86 9.79
CA GLY A 90 -3.49 4.18 9.17
C GLY A 90 -2.56 4.20 7.95
N CYS A 91 -2.32 3.05 7.29
CA CYS A 91 -1.63 3.07 6.00
C CYS A 91 -2.42 3.88 4.97
N ALA A 92 -1.72 4.74 4.23
CA ALA A 92 -2.30 5.59 3.19
C ALA A 92 -2.69 4.81 1.93
N PHE A 93 -2.06 3.66 1.68
CA PHE A 93 -2.38 2.78 0.57
C PHE A 93 -1.92 1.35 0.85
N ALA A 94 -2.48 0.40 0.10
CA ALA A 94 -2.07 -1.00 0.11
C ALA A 94 -1.69 -1.44 -1.31
N VAL A 95 -0.70 -2.32 -1.42
CA VAL A 95 -0.22 -2.88 -2.68
C VAL A 95 -0.27 -4.39 -2.60
N SER A 96 -0.95 -5.00 -3.57
CA SER A 96 -0.97 -6.46 -3.74
C SER A 96 -0.11 -6.84 -4.94
N PRO A 97 0.67 -7.94 -4.88
CA PRO A 97 1.42 -8.45 -6.03
C PRO A 97 0.52 -9.07 -7.11
N GLY A 98 -0.77 -9.24 -6.83
CA GLY A 98 -1.77 -9.75 -7.76
C GLY A 98 -3.16 -9.27 -7.34
N ALA A 99 -4.21 -9.98 -7.79
CA ALA A 99 -5.56 -9.75 -7.33
C ALA A 99 -6.37 -11.03 -7.34
N THR A 100 -7.13 -11.26 -6.27
CA THR A 100 -8.16 -12.29 -6.22
C THR A 100 -9.52 -11.62 -6.08
N GLU A 101 -10.58 -12.34 -6.46
CA GLU A 101 -11.93 -11.81 -6.32
C GLU A 101 -12.28 -11.44 -4.88
N SER A 102 -11.86 -12.25 -3.91
CA SER A 102 -12.08 -11.98 -2.49
C SER A 102 -11.32 -10.73 -2.00
N LEU A 103 -10.11 -10.47 -2.49
CA LEU A 103 -9.36 -9.27 -2.14
C LEU A 103 -10.00 -8.02 -2.74
N LEU A 104 -10.38 -8.07 -4.02
CA LEU A 104 -11.04 -6.96 -4.71
C LEU A 104 -12.41 -6.65 -4.09
N ASP A 105 -13.12 -7.68 -3.65
CA ASP A 105 -14.40 -7.54 -2.98
C ASP A 105 -14.26 -6.89 -1.60
N ALA A 106 -13.26 -7.29 -0.82
CA ALA A 106 -12.95 -6.68 0.46
C ALA A 106 -12.53 -5.21 0.31
N ALA A 107 -11.78 -4.87 -0.74
CA ALA A 107 -11.26 -3.52 -0.94
C ALA A 107 -12.36 -2.46 -1.21
N ARG A 108 -13.57 -2.85 -1.60
CA ARG A 108 -14.65 -1.90 -1.93
C ARG A 108 -15.08 -1.03 -0.74
N ASP A 109 -15.04 -1.60 0.45
CA ASP A 109 -15.58 -0.99 1.67
C ASP A 109 -14.46 -0.50 2.62
N MET A 110 -13.20 -0.58 2.17
CA MET A 110 -12.04 -0.24 2.99
C MET A 110 -11.61 1.22 2.78
N PRO A 111 -11.22 1.93 3.86
CA PRO A 111 -10.73 3.30 3.75
C PRO A 111 -9.33 3.38 3.12
N CYS A 112 -8.56 2.29 3.17
CA CYS A 112 -7.23 2.21 2.57
C CYS A 112 -7.34 1.78 1.10
N PRO A 113 -6.94 2.64 0.14
CA PRO A 113 -7.04 2.32 -1.27
C PRO A 113 -6.05 1.22 -1.66
N LEU A 114 -6.50 0.28 -2.49
CA LEU A 114 -5.71 -0.86 -2.97
C LEU A 114 -5.13 -0.59 -4.38
N LEU A 115 -3.84 -0.84 -4.56
CA LEU A 115 -3.14 -0.99 -5.84
C LEU A 115 -2.96 -2.49 -6.14
N PRO A 116 -3.86 -3.12 -6.91
CA PRO A 116 -3.72 -4.52 -7.29
C PRO A 116 -2.64 -4.71 -8.36
N GLY A 117 -1.96 -5.85 -8.31
CA GLY A 117 -1.01 -6.26 -9.33
C GLY A 117 -1.68 -7.04 -10.46
N ALA A 118 -1.13 -6.94 -11.67
CA ALA A 118 -1.53 -7.77 -12.81
C ALA A 118 -0.32 -8.16 -13.66
N SER A 119 -0.34 -9.38 -14.20
CA SER A 119 0.75 -9.96 -15.00
C SER A 119 0.33 -10.31 -16.43
N SER A 120 -0.97 -10.23 -16.75
CA SER A 120 -1.52 -10.51 -18.07
C SER A 120 -2.55 -9.46 -18.51
N ALA A 121 -2.77 -9.34 -19.83
CA ALA A 121 -3.76 -8.43 -20.39
C ALA A 121 -5.18 -8.72 -19.86
N SER A 122 -5.52 -10.00 -19.69
CA SER A 122 -6.82 -10.41 -19.13
C SER A 122 -7.01 -9.94 -17.69
N GLU A 123 -5.95 -10.02 -16.86
CA GLU A 123 -5.99 -9.50 -15.48
C GLU A 123 -6.12 -7.98 -15.44
N VAL A 124 -5.39 -7.26 -16.31
CA VAL A 124 -5.50 -5.80 -16.46
C VAL A 124 -6.93 -5.40 -16.84
N MET A 125 -7.51 -6.05 -17.85
CA MET A 125 -8.89 -5.79 -18.29
C MET A 125 -9.89 -6.07 -17.16
N ARG A 126 -9.70 -7.17 -16.42
CA ARG A 126 -10.54 -7.52 -15.27
C ARG A 126 -10.50 -6.46 -14.17
N LEU A 127 -9.32 -5.92 -13.87
CA LEU A 127 -9.15 -4.85 -12.90
C LEU A 127 -9.79 -3.53 -13.39
N LEU A 128 -9.67 -3.23 -14.68
CA LEU A 128 -10.33 -2.07 -15.29
C LEU A 128 -11.87 -2.16 -15.19
N GLU A 129 -12.46 -3.33 -15.45
CA GLU A 129 -13.90 -3.59 -15.25
C GLU A 129 -14.33 -3.37 -13.79
N ARG A 130 -13.43 -3.61 -12.84
CA ARG A 130 -13.62 -3.37 -11.40
C ARG A 130 -13.38 -1.92 -10.97
N GLY A 131 -12.95 -1.06 -11.89
CA GLY A 131 -12.73 0.37 -11.67
C GLY A 131 -11.28 0.77 -11.33
N TYR A 132 -10.33 -0.16 -11.35
CA TYR A 132 -8.92 0.14 -11.07
C TYR A 132 -8.21 0.64 -12.34
N VAL A 133 -7.79 1.91 -12.32
CA VAL A 133 -7.08 2.56 -13.45
C VAL A 133 -5.56 2.65 -13.25
N ARG A 134 -5.06 2.17 -12.11
CA ARG A 134 -3.65 2.00 -11.77
C ARG A 134 -3.44 0.56 -11.32
N GLN A 135 -2.34 -0.04 -11.74
CA GLN A 135 -1.93 -1.39 -11.37
C GLN A 135 -0.41 -1.43 -11.12
N LYS A 136 0.05 -2.47 -10.41
CA LYS A 136 1.48 -2.83 -10.26
C LYS A 136 1.86 -3.96 -11.21
#